data_AF-A0A519SD50-F1
#
_entry.id   AF-A0A519SD50-F1
#
_cell.length_a   1.000
_cell.length_b   1.000
_cell.length_c   1.000
_cell.angle_alpha   90.00
_cell.angle_beta   90.00
_cell.angle_gamma   90.00
#
_symmetry.space_group_name_H-M   'P 1'
#
loop_
_entity.id
_entity.type
_entity.pdbx_description
1 polymer ?
#
loop_
_entity_poly.entity_id
_entity_poly.type
_entity_poly.pdbx_seq_one_letter_code
_entity_poly.pdbx_strand_id
1 'polypeptide(L)' 'MKTLTIQIPDTLTLEPKEATMLLATRLYEQGRLSMGQAAELAGYSKRTFMELLADYGVAVFELTEAELLADMQNAARYHS' A
#
# COMPACT_ATOMS: atom_id res chain seq x y z
N MET A 1 -21.40 7.50 2.98
CA MET A 1 -20.42 6.48 3.43
C MET A 1 -21.13 5.17 3.69
N LYS A 2 -20.44 4.03 3.58
CA LYS A 2 -21.00 2.69 3.84
C LYS A 2 -20.28 2.09 5.05
N THR A 3 -21.01 1.36 5.89
CA THR A 3 -20.46 0.68 7.07
C THR A 3 -20.36 -0.82 6.79
N LEU A 4 -19.20 -1.41 7.10
CA LEU A 4 -18.95 -2.84 6.99
C LEU A 4 -18.79 -3.41 8.40
N THR A 5 -19.59 -4.43 8.73
CA THR A 5 -19.50 -5.16 10.01
C THR A 5 -18.98 -6.56 9.72
N ILE A 6 -17.89 -6.95 10.38
CA ILE A 6 -17.26 -8.27 10.20
C ILE A 6 -17.17 -8.92 11.58
N GLN A 7 -17.56 -10.19 11.67
CA GLN A 7 -17.32 -11.01 12.85
C GLN A 7 -16.00 -11.74 12.66
N ILE A 8 -15.05 -11.51 13.57
CA ILE A 8 -13.73 -12.14 13.55
C ILE A 8 -13.73 -13.25 14.61
N PRO A 9 -13.20 -14.45 14.31
CA PRO A 9 -13.04 -15.49 15.32
C PRO A 9 -12.18 -15.02 16.48
N ASP A 10 -12.57 -15.34 17.72
CA ASP A 10 -11.80 -14.98 18.93
C ASP A 10 -10.39 -15.61 18.96
N THR A 11 -10.14 -16.63 18.13
CA THR A 11 -8.82 -17.26 17.96
C THR A 11 -7.85 -16.40 17.16
N LEU A 12 -8.34 -15.39 16.43
CA LEU A 12 -7.51 -14.50 15.64
C LEU A 12 -7.32 -13.18 16.39
N THR A 13 -6.08 -12.92 16.82
CA THR A 13 -5.69 -11.59 17.31
C THR A 13 -5.52 -10.67 16.11
N LEU A 14 -6.56 -9.92 15.77
CA LEU A 14 -6.56 -8.91 14.71
C LEU A 14 -7.24 -7.64 15.20
N GLU A 15 -6.48 -6.54 15.25
CA GLU A 15 -7.03 -5.26 15.67
C GLU A 15 -7.84 -4.61 14.52
N PRO A 16 -8.93 -3.88 14.82
CA PRO A 16 -9.73 -3.21 13.79
C PRO A 16 -8.91 -2.31 12.85
N LYS A 17 -7.85 -1.68 13.38
CA LYS A 17 -6.95 -0.81 12.60
C LYS A 17 -6.13 -1.61 11.59
N GLU A 18 -5.63 -2.79 11.99
CA GLU A 18 -4.89 -3.69 11.11
C GLU A 18 -5.79 -4.24 10.00
N ALA A 19 -7.02 -4.64 10.35
CA ALA A 19 -8.02 -5.08 9.37
C ALA A 19 -8.33 -4.00 8.33
N THR A 20 -8.49 -2.76 8.79
CA THR A 20 -8.75 -1.61 7.90
C THR A 20 -7.55 -1.31 7.02
N MET A 21 -6.33 -1.37 7.56
CA MET A 21 -5.11 -1.17 6.79
C MET A 21 -4.94 -2.26 5.73
N LEU A 22 -5.15 -3.54 6.08
CA LEU A 22 -5.12 -4.65 5.14
C LEU A 22 -6.12 -4.44 4.00
N LEU A 23 -7.36 -4.06 4.31
CA LEU A 23 -8.38 -3.81 3.28
C LEU A 23 -8.01 -2.64 2.37
N ALA A 24 -7.56 -1.52 2.94
CA ALA A 24 -7.14 -0.34 2.19
C ALA A 24 -5.99 -0.66 1.23
N THR A 25 -4.97 -1.36 1.73
CA THR A 25 -3.81 -1.81 0.96
C THR A 25 -4.21 -2.72 -0.20
N ARG A 26 -5.03 -3.76 0.05
CA ARG A 26 -5.49 -4.67 -1.01
C ARG A 26 -6.30 -3.97 -2.10
N LEU A 27 -7.16 -3.00 -1.71
CA LEU A 27 -7.96 -2.25 -2.66
C LEU A 27 -7.14 -1.25 -3.47
N TYR A 28 -6.06 -0.70 -2.89
CA TYR A 28 -5.09 0.13 -3.59
C TYR A 28 -4.31 -0.68 -4.63
N GLU A 29 -3.77 -1.85 -4.26
CA GLU A 29 -3.05 -2.75 -5.19
C GLU A 29 -3.92 -3.19 -6.37
N GLN A 30 -5.22 -3.39 -6.14
CA GLN A 30 -6.17 -3.73 -7.21
C GLN A 30 -6.56 -2.53 -8.09
N GLY A 31 -6.02 -1.33 -7.84
CA GLY A 31 -6.38 -0.09 -8.53
C GLY A 31 -7.82 0.38 -8.27
N ARG A 32 -8.51 -0.21 -7.28
CA ARG A 32 -9.91 0.13 -6.95
C ARG A 32 -10.03 1.38 -6.10
N LEU A 33 -9.01 1.67 -5.31
CA LEU A 33 -8.84 2.93 -4.60
C LEU A 33 -7.58 3.62 -5.08
N SER A 34 -7.66 4.94 -5.28
CA SER A 34 -6.45 5.75 -5.35
C SER A 34 -5.74 5.75 -4.00
N MET A 35 -4.44 6.07 -3.99
CA MET A 35 -3.65 6.18 -2.76
C MET A 35 -4.28 7.12 -1.71
N GLY A 36 -4.92 8.22 -2.16
CA GLY A 36 -5.61 9.13 -1.26
C GLY A 36 -6.86 8.52 -0.62
N GLN A 37 -7.67 7.81 -1.41
CA GLN A 37 -8.87 7.13 -0.90
C GLN A 37 -8.53 5.95 0.01
N ALA A 38 -7.45 5.22 -0.30
CA ALA A 38 -6.95 4.15 0.55
C ALA A 38 -6.42 4.70 1.89
N ALA A 39 -5.70 5.81 1.86
CA ALA A 39 -5.26 6.51 3.08
C ALA A 39 -6.44 6.97 3.94
N GLU A 40 -7.48 7.55 3.32
CA GLU A 40 -8.71 7.95 4.01
C GLU A 40 -9.41 6.74 4.65
N LEU A 41 -9.53 5.63 3.92
CA LEU A 41 -10.11 4.39 4.43
C LEU A 41 -9.33 3.86 5.64
N ALA A 42 -8.00 3.90 5.59
CA ALA A 42 -7.12 3.47 6.68
C ALA A 42 -7.02 4.47 7.85
N GLY A 43 -7.63 5.65 7.73
CA GLY A 43 -7.59 6.70 8.76
C GLY A 43 -6.23 7.39 8.87
N TYR A 44 -5.47 7.47 7.77
CA TYR A 44 -4.14 8.07 7.72
C TYR A 44 -4.04 9.24 6.75
N SER A 45 -3.01 10.06 6.93
CA SER A 45 -2.60 10.99 5.87
C SER A 45 -2.07 10.21 4.67
N LYS A 46 -2.15 10.79 3.46
CA LYS A 46 -1.60 10.18 2.24
C LYS A 46 -0.11 9.82 2.38
N ARG A 47 0.67 10.67 3.05
CA ARG A 47 2.10 10.44 3.31
C ARG A 47 2.31 9.23 4.23
N THR A 48 1.62 9.21 5.36
CA THR A 48 1.71 8.11 6.34
C THR A 48 1.28 6.79 5.72
N PHE A 49 0.21 6.78 4.93
CA PHE A 49 -0.21 5.57 4.23
C PHE A 49 0.88 5.05 3.27
N MET A 50 1.49 5.95 2.50
CA MET A 50 2.60 5.61 1.60
C MET A 50 3.79 5.01 2.34
N GLU A 51 4.17 5.57 3.49
CA GLU A 51 5.25 5.05 4.34
C GLU A 51 4.92 3.64 4.86
N LEU A 52 3.68 3.43 5.28
CA LEU A 52 3.22 2.15 5.82
C LEU A 52 3.07 1.05 4.76
N LEU A 53 2.89 1.36 3.47
CA LEU A 53 2.75 0.33 2.42
C LEU A 53 3.92 -0.65 2.38
N ALA A 54 5.13 -0.17 2.71
CA ALA A 54 6.32 -1.01 2.79
C ALA A 54 6.20 -2.12 3.85
N ASP A 55 5.61 -1.82 5.01
CA ASP A 55 5.41 -2.78 6.11
C ASP A 55 4.39 -3.88 5.74
N TYR A 56 3.51 -3.59 4.78
CA TYR A 56 2.50 -4.54 4.28
C TYR A 56 2.92 -5.26 2.99
N GLY A 57 4.20 -5.15 2.62
CA GLY A 57 4.80 -5.84 1.47
C GLY A 57 4.33 -5.32 0.12
N VAL A 58 3.79 -4.10 0.08
CA VAL A 58 3.27 -3.50 -1.16
C VAL A 58 4.31 -2.59 -1.77
N ALA A 59 4.73 -2.94 -2.98
CA ALA A 59 5.59 -2.07 -3.76
C ALA A 59 4.81 -0.79 -4.11
N VAL A 60 5.30 0.35 -3.60
CA VAL A 60 4.73 1.68 -3.90
C VAL A 60 4.91 2.03 -5.38
N PHE A 61 5.86 1.38 -6.04
CA PHE A 61 6.18 1.55 -7.45
C PHE A 61 6.16 0.18 -8.14
N GLU A 62 5.29 0.02 -9.13
CA GLU A 62 5.45 -1.04 -10.13
C GLU A 62 6.53 -0.57 -11.11
N LEU A 63 7.77 -0.96 -10.87
CA LEU A 63 8.83 -0.83 -11.87
C LEU A 63 8.76 -2.07 -12.76
N THR A 64 8.53 -1.87 -14.05
CA THR A 64 8.79 -2.94 -15.02
C THR A 64 10.27 -3.26 -15.04
N GLU A 65 10.63 -4.48 -15.45
CA GLU A 65 12.03 -4.89 -15.59
C GLU A 65 12.81 -3.95 -16.53
N ALA A 66 12.14 -3.44 -17.57
CA ALA A 66 12.71 -2.49 -18.51
C ALA A 66 13.00 -1.12 -17.86
N GLU A 67 12.08 -0.60 -17.04
CA GLU A 67 12.27 0.67 -16.31
C GLU A 67 13.37 0.52 -15.25
N LEU A 68 13.38 -0.60 -14.52
CA LEU A 68 14.43 -0.88 -13.55
C LEU A 68 15.82 -0.92 -14.22
N LEU A 69 15.94 -1.60 -15.36
CA LEU A 69 17.19 -1.67 -16.10
C LEU A 69 17.63 -0.30 -16.63
N ALA A 70 16.68 0.51 -17.12
CA ALA A 70 16.96 1.87 -17.58
C ALA A 70 17.49 2.75 -16.45
N ASP A 71 16.89 2.67 -15.26
CA ASP A 71 17.34 3.42 -14.08
C ASP A 71 18.73 3.00 -13.61
N MET A 72 19.02 1.69 -13.61
CA MET A 72 20.37 1.18 -13.31
C MET A 72 21.42 1.70 -14.28
N GLN A 73 21.11 1.71 -15.58
CA GLN A 73 22.03 2.24 -16.61
C GLN A 73 22.24 3.75 -16.46
N ASN A 74 21.18 4.50 -16.15
CA ASN A 74 21.27 5.93 -15.90
C ASN A 74 22.12 6.22 -14.66
N ALA A 75 21.90 5.53 -13.54
CA ALA A 75 22.68 5.68 -12.32
C ALA A 75 24.18 5.37 -12.54
N ALA A 76 24.50 4.32 -13.32
CA ALA A 76 25.88 3.95 -13.65
C ALA A 76 26.62 5.04 -14.45
N ARG A 77 25.90 5.79 -15.32
CA ARG A 77 26.45 6.89 -16.12
C ARG A 77 26.74 8.16 -15.33
N TYR A 78 26.09 8.36 -14.17
CA TYR A 78 26.32 9.52 -13.31
C TYR A 78 27.56 9.37 -12.39
N HIS A 79 28.25 8.21 -12.44
CA HIS A 79 29.48 7.94 -11.67
C HIS A 79 30.73 7.72 -12.52
N SER A 80 30.69 8.05 -13.81
CA SER A 80 31.85 8.15 -14.71
C SER A 80 32.20 9.60 -15.04
#